data_AF-A0A126PBM8-F1
#
_entry.id   AF-A0A126PBM8-F1
#
_cell.length_a   1.000
_cell.length_b   1.000
_cell.length_c   1.000
_cell.angle_alpha   90.00
_cell.angle_beta   90.00
_cell.angle_gamma   90.00
#
_symmetry.space_group_name_H-M   'P 1'
#
loop_
_entity.id
_entity.type
_entity.pdbx_description
1 polymer ?
#
loop_
_entity_poly.entity_id
_entity_poly.type
_entity_poly.pdbx_seq_one_letter_code
_entity_poly.pdbx_strand_id
1 'polypeptide(L)'
;MTDPEYDLLDELYFVTPFRTLLEKTGLPVAELREQLRSLLEQGLIRSYWPDPDTELAYEPTSYGAIATDASYLASKEGLLRHNTR
;
A
#
# COMPACT_ATOMS: atom_id res chain seq x y z
N MET A 1 -5.71 9.65 7.63
CA MET A 1 -4.77 10.06 6.59
C MET A 1 -3.74 10.97 7.21
N THR A 2 -2.59 10.40 7.51
CA THR A 2 -1.35 11.12 7.84
C THR A 2 -0.75 11.71 6.56
N ASP A 3 0.30 12.50 6.65
CA ASP A 3 1.00 13.03 5.47
C ASP A 3 1.71 11.90 4.69
N PRO A 4 2.41 10.93 5.33
CA PRO A 4 2.95 9.76 4.62
C PRO A 4 1.89 8.89 3.94
N GLU A 5 0.71 8.72 4.55
CA GLU A 5 -0.41 7.99 3.91
C GLU A 5 -0.93 8.71 2.66
N TYR A 6 -0.90 10.05 2.66
CA TYR A 6 -1.30 10.87 1.52
C TYR A 6 -0.30 10.69 0.37
N ASP A 7 1.00 10.89 0.65
CA ASP A 7 2.08 10.75 -0.33
C ASP A 7 2.13 9.32 -0.93
N LEU A 8 1.85 8.30 -0.12
CA LEU A 8 1.76 6.92 -0.61
C LEU A 8 0.60 6.69 -1.57
N LEU A 9 -0.57 7.27 -1.31
CA LEU A 9 -1.72 7.13 -2.22
C LEU A 9 -1.45 7.80 -3.57
N ASP A 10 -0.69 8.89 -3.60
CA ASP A 10 -0.22 9.53 -4.83
C ASP A 10 0.70 8.64 -5.68
N GLU A 11 1.40 7.69 -5.07
CA GLU A 11 2.24 6.73 -5.80
C GLU A 11 1.48 5.48 -6.27
N LEU A 12 0.26 5.26 -5.77
CA LEU A 12 -0.50 4.02 -5.91
C LEU A 12 -1.65 4.10 -6.93
N TYR A 13 -1.53 4.98 -7.94
CA TYR A 13 -2.47 5.00 -9.08
C TYR A 13 -2.44 3.73 -9.94
N PHE A 14 -1.29 3.03 -9.95
CA PHE A 14 -1.10 1.75 -10.62
C PHE A 14 -0.59 0.70 -9.64
N VAL A 15 -0.74 -0.58 -9.99
CA VAL A 15 -0.21 -1.68 -9.18
C VAL A 15 1.31 -1.51 -9.09
N THR A 16 1.80 -1.25 -7.89
CA THR A 16 3.18 -0.83 -7.65
C THR A 16 3.84 -1.77 -6.64
N PRO A 17 4.97 -2.41 -6.98
CA PRO A 17 5.70 -3.28 -6.06
C PRO A 17 6.23 -2.54 -4.83
N PHE A 18 6.32 -3.24 -3.69
CA PHE A 18 6.89 -2.69 -2.46
C PHE A 18 8.27 -2.04 -2.67
N ARG A 19 9.15 -2.68 -3.47
CA ARG A 19 10.49 -2.15 -3.77
C ARG A 19 10.45 -0.81 -4.49
N THR A 20 9.52 -0.63 -5.42
CA THR A 20 9.34 0.65 -6.13
C THR A 20 8.84 1.73 -5.18
N LEU A 21 7.91 1.42 -4.27
CA LEU A 21 7.46 2.36 -3.25
C LEU A 21 8.62 2.76 -2.31
N LEU A 22 9.47 1.81 -1.94
CA LEU A 22 10.65 2.07 -1.12
C LEU A 22 11.60 3.06 -1.79
N GLU A 23 11.88 2.86 -3.09
CA GLU A 23 12.74 3.74 -3.88
C GLU A 23 12.15 5.15 -4.05
N LYS A 24 10.84 5.25 -4.33
CA LYS A 24 10.17 6.54 -4.57
C LYS A 24 9.97 7.36 -3.32
N THR A 25 9.59 6.72 -2.22
CA THR A 25 9.27 7.43 -0.96
C THR A 25 10.50 7.69 -0.11
N GLY A 26 11.57 6.88 -0.26
CA GLY A 26 12.76 6.96 0.58
C GLY A 26 12.52 6.57 2.04
N LEU A 27 11.34 6.04 2.38
CA LEU A 27 11.00 5.64 3.73
C LEU A 27 11.83 4.43 4.19
N PRO A 28 12.13 4.31 5.49
CA PRO A 28 12.63 3.08 6.07
C PRO A 28 11.65 1.92 5.81
N VAL A 29 12.18 0.71 5.55
CA VAL A 29 11.36 -0.50 5.29
C VAL A 29 10.29 -0.72 6.38
N ALA A 30 10.64 -0.53 7.65
CA ALA A 30 9.71 -0.71 8.76
C ALA A 30 8.57 0.32 8.71
N GLU A 31 8.88 1.57 8.40
CA GLU A 31 7.90 2.65 8.32
C GLU A 31 6.97 2.47 7.12
N LEU A 32 7.50 2.15 5.94
CA LEU A 32 6.69 1.86 4.75
C LEU A 32 5.71 0.70 5.02
N ARG A 33 6.16 -0.36 5.71
CA ARG A 33 5.29 -1.48 6.10
C ARG A 33 4.19 -1.05 7.08
N GLU A 34 4.51 -0.21 8.05
CA GLU A 34 3.52 0.31 9.00
C GLU A 34 2.46 1.17 8.27
N GLN A 35 2.87 2.06 7.37
CA GLN A 35 1.94 2.91 6.62
C GLN A 35 1.06 2.07 5.67
N LEU A 36 1.64 1.11 4.93
CA LEU A 36 0.87 0.21 4.05
C LEU A 36 -0.10 -0.66 4.85
N ARG A 37 0.31 -1.16 6.03
CA ARG A 37 -0.58 -1.89 6.95
C ARG A 37 -1.77 -1.02 7.36
N SER A 38 -1.52 0.21 7.81
CA SER A 38 -2.56 1.16 8.21
C SER A 38 -3.56 1.41 7.07
N LEU A 39 -3.07 1.60 5.84
CA LEU A 39 -3.91 1.81 4.67
C LEU A 39 -4.75 0.57 4.30
N LEU A 40 -4.17 -0.64 4.43
CA LEU A 40 -4.89 -1.90 4.21
C LEU A 40 -5.99 -2.13 5.26
N GLU A 41 -5.69 -1.88 6.53
CA GLU A 41 -6.65 -1.97 7.65
C GLU A 41 -7.83 -1.01 7.45
N GLN A 42 -7.58 0.15 6.86
CA GLN A 42 -8.61 1.13 6.51
C GLN A 42 -9.32 0.82 5.18
N GLY A 43 -8.89 -0.18 4.40
CA GLY A 43 -9.45 -0.49 3.08
C GLY A 43 -9.11 0.54 1.98
N LEU A 44 -8.12 1.39 2.21
CA LEU A 44 -7.73 2.45 1.28
C LEU A 44 -6.80 1.98 0.17
N ILE A 45 -6.17 0.81 0.34
CA ILE A 45 -5.35 0.15 -0.69
C ILE A 45 -5.69 -1.35 -0.77
N ARG A 46 -5.25 -1.99 -1.85
CA ARG A 46 -5.30 -3.44 -2.09
C ARG A 46 -3.88 -4.00 -2.20
N SER A 47 -3.71 -5.28 -1.91
CA SER A 47 -2.43 -6.00 -2.07
C SER A 47 -2.54 -7.11 -3.11
N TYR A 48 -1.45 -7.33 -3.85
CA TYR A 48 -1.37 -8.31 -4.94
C TYR A 48 -0.14 -9.18 -4.76
N TRP A 49 -0.35 -10.50 -4.81
CA TRP A 49 0.69 -11.52 -4.65
C TRP A 49 0.15 -12.89 -5.11
N PRO A 50 0.94 -13.74 -5.80
CA PRO A 50 2.37 -13.63 -6.08
C PRO A 50 2.70 -12.78 -7.32
N ASP A 51 1.69 -12.31 -8.04
CA ASP A 51 1.81 -11.49 -9.24
C ASP A 51 0.89 -10.26 -9.16
N PRO A 52 1.07 -9.26 -10.04
CA PRO A 52 0.27 -8.04 -10.04
C PRO A 52 -1.22 -8.20 -10.34
N ASP A 53 -1.65 -9.37 -10.84
CA ASP A 53 -3.04 -9.63 -11.26
C ASP A 53 -3.82 -10.46 -10.22
N THR A 54 -3.12 -11.00 -9.21
CA THR A 54 -3.71 -11.81 -8.14
C THR A 54 -3.92 -10.97 -6.88
N GLU A 55 -5.14 -10.45 -6.69
CA GLU A 55 -5.50 -9.74 -5.46
C GLU A 55 -5.51 -10.72 -4.27
N LEU A 56 -4.82 -10.32 -3.20
CA LEU A 56 -4.74 -11.06 -1.96
C LEU A 56 -5.48 -10.26 -0.87
N ALA A 57 -6.49 -10.88 -0.28
CA ALA A 57 -7.21 -10.31 0.85
C ALA A 57 -6.23 -10.03 2.02
N TYR A 58 -6.37 -8.86 2.64
CA TYR A 58 -5.53 -8.47 3.75
C TYR A 58 -5.83 -9.33 4.99
N GLU A 59 -4.79 -10.02 5.47
CA GLU A 59 -4.81 -10.79 6.71
C GLU A 59 -3.64 -10.37 7.61
N PRO A 60 -3.90 -9.78 8.79
CA PRO A 60 -2.84 -9.22 9.65
C PRO A 60 -1.75 -10.21 10.05
N THR A 61 -2.09 -11.50 10.16
CA THR A 61 -1.19 -12.58 10.58
C THR A 61 -0.20 -12.98 9.49
N SER A 62 -0.57 -12.88 8.22
CA SER A 62 0.29 -13.24 7.08
C SER A 62 1.00 -12.03 6.48
N TYR A 63 0.46 -10.81 6.65
CA TYR A 63 1.02 -9.57 6.11
C TYR A 63 2.53 -9.43 6.34
N GLY A 64 2.98 -9.76 7.55
CA GLY A 64 4.38 -9.66 7.94
C GLY A 64 5.35 -10.46 7.04
N ALA A 65 4.89 -11.59 6.51
CA ALA A 65 5.69 -12.49 5.67
C ALA A 65 5.67 -12.10 4.19
N ILE A 66 4.62 -11.42 3.73
CA ILE A 66 4.39 -11.16 2.29
C ILE A 66 4.63 -9.70 1.88
N ALA A 67 4.61 -8.76 2.83
CA ALA A 67 4.51 -7.33 2.52
C ALA A 67 5.62 -6.83 1.57
N THR A 68 6.85 -7.31 1.75
CA THR A 68 8.00 -6.89 0.95
C THR A 68 8.04 -7.49 -0.45
N ASP A 69 7.28 -8.57 -0.68
CA ASP A 69 7.19 -9.29 -1.95
C ASP A 69 5.89 -8.98 -2.70
N ALA A 70 4.97 -8.23 -2.09
CA ALA A 70 3.70 -7.86 -2.67
C ALA A 70 3.76 -6.56 -3.49
N SER A 71 2.73 -6.36 -4.32
CA SER A 71 2.42 -5.08 -4.95
C SER A 71 1.15 -4.48 -4.36
N TYR A 72 0.96 -3.18 -4.53
CA TYR A 72 -0.14 -2.43 -3.93
C TYR A 72 -0.84 -1.52 -4.94
N LEU A 73 -2.12 -1.22 -4.70
CA LEU A 73 -2.91 -0.29 -5.51
C LEU A 73 -3.88 0.50 -4.63
N ALA A 74 -4.07 1.78 -4.92
CA ALA A 74 -5.10 2.58 -4.25
C ALA A 74 -6.50 2.04 -4.57
N SER A 75 -7.33 1.90 -3.54
CA SER A 75 -8.74 1.57 -3.73
C SER A 75 -9.50 2.81 -4.22
N LYS A 76 -10.71 2.61 -4.76
CA LYS A 76 -11.60 3.74 -5.09
C LYS A 76 -11.87 4.63 -3.87
N GLU A 77 -12.01 4.04 -2.68
CA GLU A 77 -12.17 4.81 -1.44
C GLU A 77 -10.89 5.57 -1.09
N GLY A 78 -9.73 4.93 -1.24
CA GLY A 78 -8.41 5.56 -1.07
C GLY A 78 -8.27 6.82 -1.91
N LEU A 79 -8.53 6.73 -3.22
CA LEU A 79 -8.45 7.86 -4.14
C LEU A 79 -9.49 8.95 -3.83
N LEU A 80 -10.72 8.57 -3.45
CA LEU A 80 -11.73 9.56 -3.06
C LEU A 80 -11.26 10.33 -1.82
N ARG A 81 -10.79 9.63 -0.79
CA ARG A 81 -10.31 10.23 0.45
C ARG A 81 -9.11 11.13 0.18
N HIS A 82 -8.19 10.70 -0.68
CA HIS A 82 -7.03 11.48 -1.16
C HIS A 82 -7.44 12.82 -1.79
N ASN A 83 -8.38 12.79 -2.73
CA ASN A 83 -8.78 13.97 -3.49
C ASN A 83 -9.68 14.96 -2.71
N THR A 84 -10.17 14.57 -1.54
CA THR A 84 -11.09 15.39 -0.72
C THR A 84 -10.46 16.02 0.52
N ARG A 85 -9.16 15.81 0.74
CA ARG A 85 -8.40 16.36 1.87
C ARG A 85 -7.76 17.70 1.52
#